data_AF-A0A520IH12-F1
#
_entry.id   AF-A0A520IH12-F1
#
_cell.length_a   1.000
_cell.length_b   1.000
_cell.length_c   1.000
_cell.angle_alpha   90.00
_cell.angle_beta   90.00
_cell.angle_gamma   90.00
#
_symmetry.space_group_name_H-M   'P 1'
#
loop_
_entity.id
_entity.type
_entity.pdbx_description
1 polymer ?
#
loop_
_entity_poly.entity_id
_entity_poly.type
_entity_poly.pdbx_seq_one_letter_code
_entity_poly.pdbx_strand_id
1 'polypeptide(L)' 'MTDFASLLQPDRGQPATPIHVVRPEEFASWLGAQPPRIRTAVAAHSLTGKPGDRAVLPGDASDTWSMLLV' A
#
# COMPACT_ATOMS: atom_id res chain seq x y z
N MET A 1 11.00 -12.04 -34.40
CA MET A 1 11.54 -11.95 -33.03
C MET A 1 11.10 -10.59 -32.49
N THR A 2 10.32 -10.55 -31.41
CA THR A 2 9.78 -9.29 -30.88
C THR A 2 10.91 -8.49 -30.24
N ASP A 3 11.04 -7.21 -30.61
CA ASP A 3 11.98 -6.29 -29.98
C ASP A 3 11.36 -5.69 -28.71
N PHE A 4 12.02 -5.93 -27.57
CA PHE A 4 11.59 -5.45 -26.26
C PHE A 4 12.33 -4.20 -25.80
N ALA A 5 13.28 -3.68 -26.59
CA ALA A 5 14.09 -2.53 -26.22
C ALA A 5 13.24 -1.29 -25.92
N SER A 6 12.09 -1.13 -26.58
CA SER A 6 11.14 -0.03 -26.31
C SER A 6 10.41 -0.16 -24.96
N LEU A 7 10.32 -1.36 -24.38
CA LEU A 7 9.69 -1.61 -23.08
C LEU A 7 10.65 -1.39 -21.90
N LEU A 8 11.96 -1.40 -22.16
CA LEU A 8 12.98 -1.09 -21.16
C LEU A 8 13.11 0.42 -21.03
N GLN A 9 12.29 1.00 -20.15
CA GLN A 9 12.37 2.42 -19.81
C GLN A 9 13.26 2.59 -18.57
N PRO A 10 14.25 3.50 -18.60
CA PRO A 10 14.99 3.85 -17.40
C PRO A 10 14.07 4.56 -16.39
N ASP A 11 14.42 4.48 -15.11
CA ASP A 11 13.74 5.28 -14.09
C ASP A 11 13.92 6.77 -14.41
N ARG A 12 12.79 7.49 -14.43
CA ARG A 12 12.73 8.92 -14.77
C ARG A 12 12.64 9.80 -13.52
N GLY A 13 12.88 9.24 -12.33
CA GLY A 13 12.78 9.95 -11.05
C GLY A 13 11.34 10.24 -10.64
N GLN A 14 10.42 9.37 -11.05
CA GLN A 14 9.01 9.51 -10.69
C GLN A 14 8.84 9.20 -9.18
N PRO A 15 7.93 9.88 -8.46
CA PRO A 15 7.68 9.56 -7.05
C PRO A 15 7.23 8.10 -6.89
N ALA A 16 7.89 7.37 -5.99
CA ALA A 16 7.52 6.00 -5.70
C ALA A 16 6.22 5.96 -4.87
N THR A 17 5.34 5.02 -5.19
CA THR A 17 4.17 4.74 -4.35
C THR A 17 4.60 3.92 -3.13
N PRO A 18 4.32 4.37 -1.90
CA PRO A 18 4.72 3.65 -0.70
C PRO A 18 4.03 2.28 -0.57
N ILE A 19 4.78 1.29 -0.08
CA ILE A 19 4.27 0.00 0.37
C ILE A 19 4.60 -0.13 1.85
N HIS A 20 3.57 -0.15 2.70
CA HIS A 20 3.70 -0.42 4.12
C HIS A 20 3.75 -1.94 4.34
N VAL A 21 4.91 -2.43 4.75
CA VAL A 21 5.08 -3.84 5.16
C VAL A 21 4.98 -3.89 6.67
N VAL A 22 3.90 -4.47 7.17
CA VAL A 22 3.58 -4.52 8.61
C VAL A 22 3.60 -5.97 9.03
N ARG A 23 4.34 -6.34 10.07
CA ARG A 23 4.29 -7.72 10.54
C ARG A 23 2.95 -8.00 11.24
N PRO A 24 2.40 -9.23 11.17
CA PRO A 24 1.15 -9.58 11.84
C PRO A 24 1.10 -9.19 13.31
N GLU A 25 2.19 -9.41 14.05
CA GLU A 25 2.30 -9.07 15.48
C GLU A 25 2.31 -7.56 15.77
N GLU A 26 2.60 -6.72 14.77
CA GLU A 26 2.64 -5.26 14.89
C GLU A 26 1.37 -4.60 14.37
N PHE A 27 0.51 -5.35 13.68
CA PHE A 27 -0.65 -4.81 12.97
C PHE A 27 -1.57 -3.99 13.86
N ALA A 28 -1.89 -4.47 15.06
CA ALA A 28 -2.77 -3.75 15.98
C ALA A 28 -2.17 -2.41 16.43
N SER A 29 -0.87 -2.37 16.72
CA SER A 29 -0.16 -1.14 17.08
C SER A 29 -0.09 -0.18 15.91
N TRP A 30 0.26 -0.69 14.72
CA TRP A 30 0.29 0.09 13.49
C TRP A 30 -1.08 0.71 13.18
N LEU A 31 -2.15 -0.09 13.24
CA LEU A 31 -3.52 0.35 12.98
C LEU A 31 -3.98 1.42 13.97
N GLY A 32 -3.59 1.28 15.25
CA GLY A 32 -3.86 2.26 16.29
C GLY A 32 -3.22 3.63 16.03
N ALA A 33 -2.05 3.65 15.38
CA ALA A 33 -1.34 4.88 15.01
C ALA A 33 -1.84 5.53 13.71
N GLN A 34 -2.67 4.83 12.92
CA GLN A 34 -3.14 5.35 11.64
C GLN A 34 -4.24 6.41 11.78
N PRO A 35 -4.33 7.38 10.86
CA PRO A 35 -5.43 8.35 10.85
C PRO A 35 -6.79 7.68 10.53
N PRO A 36 -7.92 8.32 10.90
CA PRO A 36 -9.25 7.73 10.73
C PRO A 36 -9.53 7.19 9.32
N ARG A 37 -9.09 7.89 8.26
CA ARG A 37 -9.28 7.47 6.87
C ARG A 37 -8.72 6.08 6.58
N ILE A 38 -7.53 5.79 7.09
CA ILE A 38 -6.83 4.52 6.86
C ILE A 38 -7.52 3.43 7.66
N ARG A 39 -7.89 3.70 8.92
CA ARG A 39 -8.62 2.73 9.75
C ARG A 39 -9.97 2.37 9.15
N THR A 40 -10.69 3.34 8.58
CA THR A 40 -11.95 3.08 7.86
C THR A 40 -11.73 2.21 6.64
N ALA A 41 -10.68 2.46 5.85
CA ALA A 41 -10.35 1.61 4.70
C ALA A 41 -10.01 0.17 5.13
N VAL A 42 -9.17 0.01 6.15
CA VAL A 42 -8.83 -1.30 6.73
C VAL A 42 -10.08 -2.07 7.19
N ALA A 43 -11.00 -1.39 7.88
CA ALA A 43 -12.26 -1.98 8.32
C ALA A 43 -13.18 -2.35 7.14
N ALA A 44 -13.30 -1.50 6.12
CA ALA A 44 -14.10 -1.76 4.92
C ALA A 44 -13.58 -2.99 4.14
N HIS A 45 -12.26 -3.19 4.12
CA HIS A 45 -11.61 -4.37 3.55
C HIS A 45 -11.63 -5.61 4.46
N SER A 46 -12.22 -5.51 5.67
CA SER A 46 -12.29 -6.60 6.66
C SER A 46 -10.92 -7.21 6.98
N LEU A 47 -9.85 -6.40 6.94
CA LEU A 47 -8.52 -6.89 7.27
C LEU A 47 -8.40 -7.18 8.76
N THR A 48 -7.72 -8.25 9.09
CA THR A 48 -7.57 -8.73 10.47
C THR A 48 -6.11 -8.72 10.96
N GLY A 49 -5.18 -8.39 10.07
CA GLY A 49 -3.75 -8.39 10.37
C GLY A 49 -3.10 -9.77 10.17
N LYS A 50 -3.70 -10.65 9.36
CA LYS A 50 -3.16 -11.97 9.08
C LYS A 50 -2.12 -11.91 7.95
N PRO A 51 -1.15 -12.84 7.91
CA PRO A 51 -0.24 -12.96 6.78
C PRO A 51 -1.00 -13.03 5.45
N GLY A 52 -0.64 -12.14 4.51
CA GLY A 52 -1.27 -12.04 3.19
C GLY A 52 -2.43 -11.06 3.12
N ASP A 53 -2.85 -10.46 4.24
CA ASP A 53 -3.79 -9.33 4.22
C ASP A 53 -3.17 -8.17 3.44
N ARG A 54 -3.97 -7.54 2.58
CA ARG A 54 -3.52 -6.46 1.73
C ARG A 54 -4.65 -5.51 1.34
N ALA A 55 -4.35 -4.23 1.23
CA ALA A 55 -5.30 -3.24 0.74
C ALA A 55 -4.59 -2.03 0.12
N VAL A 56 -5.26 -1.40 -0.84
CA VAL A 56 -4.92 -0.05 -1.29
C VAL A 56 -5.49 0.92 -0.26
N LEU A 57 -4.65 1.81 0.24
CA LEU A 57 -4.98 2.80 1.26
C LEU A 57 -5.11 4.19 0.64
N PRO A 58 -6.15 4.97 1.01
CA PRO A 58 -6.31 6.32 0.49
C PRO A 58 -5.28 7.28 1.11
N GLY A 59 -4.65 8.08 0.26
CA GLY A 59 -3.83 9.22 0.67
C GLY A 59 -4.69 10.44 1.02
N ASP A 60 -4.03 11.59 1.21
CA ASP A 60 -4.70 12.84 1.58
C ASP A 60 -5.25 13.60 0.37
N ALA A 61 -4.62 13.48 -0.80
CA ALA A 61 -5.12 14.00 -2.07
C ALA A 61 -5.77 12.87 -2.90
N SER A 62 -6.66 13.24 -3.82
CA SER A 62 -7.49 12.31 -4.61
C SER A 62 -6.70 11.31 -5.47
N ASP A 63 -5.48 11.67 -5.87
CA ASP A 63 -4.57 10.86 -6.68
C ASP A 63 -3.48 10.16 -5.85
N THR A 64 -3.41 10.42 -4.54
CA THR A 64 -2.43 9.81 -3.66
C THR A 64 -2.97 8.56 -3.00
N TRP A 65 -2.14 7.52 -2.97
CA TRP A 65 -2.47 6.24 -2.34
C TRP A 65 -1.19 5.53 -1.90
N SER A 66 -1.35 4.52 -1.06
CA SER A 66 -0.27 3.58 -0.71
C SER A 66 -0.81 2.17 -0.64
N MET A 67 0.09 1.18 -0.60
CA MET A 67 -0.29 -0.22 -0.41
C MET A 67 -0.01 -0.65 1.03
N LEU A 68 -0.89 -1.46 1.61
CA LEU A 68 -0.63 -2.23 2.82
C LEU A 68 -0.38 -3.68 2.45
N LEU A 69 0.67 -4.26 3.05
CA LEU A 69 0.93 -5.69 3.07
C LEU A 69 1.19 -6.10 4.53
N VAL A 70 0.43 -7.09 5.00
CA VAL A 70 0.61 -7.73 6.32
C VAL A 70 1.20 -9.13 6.18
#